data_AF-Q9ZKR3-F1
#
_entry.id   AF-Q9ZKR3-F1
#
_cell.length_a   1.000
_cell.length_b   1.000
_cell.length_c   1.000
_cell.angle_alpha   90.00
_cell.angle_beta   90.00
_cell.angle_gamma   90.00
#
_symmetry.space_group_name_H-M   'P 1'
#
loop_
_entity.id
_entity.type
_entity.pdbx_description
1 polymer ?
#
loop_
_entity_poly.entity_id
_entity_poly.type
_entity_poly.pdbx_seq_one_letter_code
_entity_poly.pdbx_strand_id
1 'polypeptide(L)'
;MLKTCLLLIGKDTTFELKNFNKQNIKEIEDNWEKITESIYNATKLLENFGYAGYLGSVYILSSLAYFYFLKSKMNENDKEQALKFVRNAQITSYFTPSTDTKLSIIAHSMKDAPTFESFNHNLAKHQTSPLKITNDAIEEMMCSSSHARVFPILQILYPNLNYKTTTFHIDHIYPKSKFKKENKKLDKDFYECGNHLYNLQLLEGTENQAKKDKDPEVWLKEEYKDNQQAIEEYKKRNYIDPNLRLEWENIKEFREKREEAIIEKLKEVLLPKS
;
A
#
# COMPACT_ATOMS: atom_id res chain seq x y z
N MET A 1 -20.13 1.55 -4.61
CA MET A 1 -21.08 0.52 -5.05
C MET A 1 -21.71 0.88 -6.39
N LEU A 2 -22.50 1.96 -6.50
CA LEU A 2 -23.16 2.32 -7.77
C LEU A 2 -22.20 2.57 -8.95
N LYS A 3 -21.13 3.36 -8.74
CA LYS A 3 -20.08 3.55 -9.76
C LYS A 3 -19.39 2.24 -10.16
N THR A 4 -19.20 1.35 -9.20
CA THR A 4 -18.64 0.01 -9.44
C THR A 4 -19.57 -0.81 -10.34
N CYS A 5 -20.88 -0.78 -10.09
CA CYS A 5 -21.85 -1.47 -10.96
C CYS A 5 -21.79 -0.92 -12.40
N LEU A 6 -21.81 0.41 -12.57
CA LEU A 6 -21.68 1.06 -13.87
C LEU A 6 -20.37 0.69 -14.57
N LEU A 7 -19.25 0.67 -13.85
CA LEU A 7 -17.95 0.23 -14.37
C LEU A 7 -18.03 -1.21 -14.88
N LEU A 8 -18.61 -2.11 -14.08
CA LEU A 8 -18.63 -3.54 -14.39
C LEU A 8 -19.46 -3.85 -15.64
N ILE A 9 -20.57 -3.15 -15.85
CA ILE A 9 -21.35 -3.24 -17.09
C ILE A 9 -20.80 -2.36 -18.22
N GLY A 10 -19.60 -1.78 -18.06
CA GLY A 10 -18.90 -1.01 -19.09
C GLY A 10 -19.57 0.31 -19.48
N LYS A 11 -20.30 0.95 -18.55
CA LYS A 11 -20.95 2.26 -18.76
C LYS A 11 -20.14 3.40 -18.15
N ASP A 12 -20.53 4.63 -18.50
CA ASP A 12 -20.00 5.84 -17.88
C ASP A 12 -20.26 5.80 -16.36
N THR A 13 -19.17 6.02 -15.60
CA THR A 13 -19.15 5.94 -14.12
C THR A 13 -19.45 7.27 -13.45
N THR A 14 -19.59 8.36 -14.23
CA THR A 14 -19.93 9.68 -13.72
C THR A 14 -21.26 9.62 -12.97
N PHE A 15 -21.31 10.18 -11.76
CA PHE A 15 -22.48 10.09 -10.89
C PHE A 15 -23.56 11.11 -11.28
N GLU A 16 -24.18 10.87 -12.43
CA GLU A 16 -25.25 11.71 -12.99
C GLU A 16 -26.51 10.88 -13.24
N LEU A 17 -27.69 11.49 -13.09
CA LEU A 17 -28.99 10.83 -13.30
C LEU A 17 -29.09 10.17 -14.68
N LYS A 18 -28.47 10.76 -15.70
CA LYS A 18 -28.45 10.21 -17.07
C LYS A 18 -27.84 8.80 -17.14
N ASN A 19 -26.89 8.49 -16.24
CA ASN A 19 -26.21 7.20 -16.17
C ASN A 19 -27.00 6.16 -15.36
N PHE A 20 -28.01 6.56 -14.58
CA PHE A 20 -28.94 5.69 -13.86
C PHE A 20 -30.32 5.65 -14.54
N ASN A 21 -30.33 5.59 -15.87
CA ASN A 21 -31.54 5.40 -16.64
C ASN A 21 -32.05 3.94 -16.56
N LYS A 22 -33.30 3.73 -16.97
CA LYS A 22 -33.97 2.41 -16.92
C LYS A 22 -33.18 1.31 -17.63
N GLN A 23 -32.50 1.63 -18.74
CA GLN A 23 -31.71 0.66 -19.49
C GLN A 23 -30.47 0.20 -18.70
N ASN A 24 -29.69 1.14 -18.15
CA ASN A 24 -28.51 0.81 -17.36
C ASN A 24 -28.87 0.07 -16.07
N ILE A 25 -29.96 0.47 -15.40
CA ILE A 25 -30.46 -0.23 -14.20
C ILE A 25 -30.82 -1.68 -14.55
N LYS A 26 -31.55 -1.88 -15.65
CA LYS A 26 -31.92 -3.22 -16.10
C LYS A 26 -30.69 -4.09 -16.41
N GLU A 27 -29.68 -3.52 -17.04
CA GLU A 27 -28.42 -4.22 -17.32
C GLU A 27 -27.64 -4.58 -16.05
N ILE A 28 -27.69 -3.74 -15.00
CA ILE A 28 -27.14 -4.07 -13.68
C ILE A 28 -27.92 -5.24 -13.05
N GLU A 29 -29.26 -5.20 -13.08
CA GLU A 29 -30.11 -6.28 -12.55
C GLU A 29 -29.82 -7.61 -13.25
N ASP A 30 -29.75 -7.59 -14.58
CA ASP A 30 -29.49 -8.79 -15.40
C ASP A 30 -28.10 -9.38 -15.16
N ASN A 31 -27.13 -8.57 -14.73
CA ASN A 31 -25.76 -9.00 -14.42
C ASN A 31 -25.47 -9.10 -12.91
N TRP A 32 -26.47 -9.00 -12.05
CA TRP A 32 -26.27 -8.83 -10.60
C TRP A 32 -25.45 -9.95 -9.96
N GLU A 33 -25.73 -11.21 -10.31
CA GLU A 33 -24.98 -12.37 -9.82
C GLU A 33 -23.50 -12.29 -10.21
N LYS A 34 -23.22 -11.99 -11.49
CA LYS A 34 -21.85 -11.85 -11.98
C LYS A 34 -21.11 -10.66 -11.37
N ILE A 35 -21.81 -9.55 -11.13
CA ILE A 35 -21.27 -8.36 -10.45
C ILE A 35 -20.85 -8.72 -9.02
N THR A 36 -21.75 -9.35 -8.27
CA THR A 36 -21.51 -9.71 -6.87
C THR A 36 -20.41 -10.75 -6.74
N GLU A 37 -20.37 -11.77 -7.61
CA GLU A 37 -19.28 -12.74 -7.68
C GLU A 37 -17.92 -12.07 -7.99
N SER A 38 -17.89 -11.14 -8.94
CA SER A 38 -16.65 -10.43 -9.31
C SER A 38 -16.11 -9.56 -8.17
N ILE A 39 -16.99 -8.86 -7.45
CA ILE A 39 -16.63 -8.07 -6.26
C ILE A 39 -16.13 -8.98 -5.13
N TYR A 40 -16.78 -10.13 -4.93
CA TYR A 40 -16.39 -11.10 -3.92
C TYR A 40 -15.00 -11.69 -4.20
N ASN A 41 -14.74 -12.09 -5.45
CA ASN A 41 -13.43 -12.59 -5.87
C ASN A 41 -12.32 -11.53 -5.76
N ALA A 42 -12.63 -10.27 -6.10
CA ALA A 42 -11.70 -9.16 -5.92
C ALA A 42 -11.42 -8.87 -4.43
N THR A 43 -12.43 -8.94 -3.57
CA THR A 43 -12.28 -8.78 -2.12
C THR A 43 -11.40 -9.88 -1.53
N LYS A 44 -11.66 -11.15 -1.89
CA LYS A 44 -10.82 -12.29 -1.48
C LYS A 44 -9.38 -12.15 -1.95
N LEU A 45 -9.16 -11.63 -3.16
CA LEU A 45 -7.82 -11.41 -3.68
C LEU A 45 -7.06 -10.38 -2.82
N LEU A 46 -7.70 -9.25 -2.52
CA LEU A 46 -7.13 -8.21 -1.65
C LEU A 46 -6.88 -8.70 -0.22
N GLU A 47 -7.77 -9.52 0.32
CA GLU A 47 -7.59 -10.17 1.62
C GLU A 47 -6.36 -11.08 1.62
N ASN A 48 -6.19 -11.93 0.60
CA ASN A 48 -5.00 -12.77 0.44
C ASN A 48 -3.70 -11.95 0.25
N PHE A 49 -3.80 -10.74 -0.31
CA PHE A 49 -2.69 -9.79 -0.39
C PHE A 49 -2.42 -9.06 0.94
N GLY A 50 -3.22 -9.26 1.98
CA GLY A 50 -3.10 -8.60 3.28
C GLY A 50 -3.68 -7.18 3.34
N TYR A 51 -4.50 -6.75 2.38
CA TYR A 51 -5.04 -5.38 2.32
C TYR A 51 -6.32 -5.18 3.16
N ALA A 52 -6.74 -6.18 3.94
CA ALA A 52 -7.82 -6.02 4.89
C ALA A 52 -7.49 -4.89 5.87
N GLY A 53 -8.29 -3.83 5.89
CA GLY A 53 -8.05 -2.64 6.71
C GLY A 53 -6.99 -1.66 6.18
N TYR A 54 -6.30 -1.98 5.09
CA TYR A 54 -5.22 -1.15 4.50
C TYR A 54 -5.50 -0.66 3.07
N LEU A 55 -6.66 -1.01 2.49
CA LEU A 55 -7.04 -0.57 1.16
C LEU A 55 -7.31 0.96 1.13
N GLY A 56 -6.49 1.69 0.38
CA GLY A 56 -6.58 3.16 0.31
C GLY A 56 -7.72 3.70 -0.55
N SER A 57 -8.27 2.87 -1.44
CA SER A 57 -9.36 3.29 -2.34
C SER A 57 -10.23 2.11 -2.76
N VAL A 58 -11.55 2.28 -2.64
CA VAL A 58 -12.55 1.32 -3.15
C VAL A 58 -12.50 1.16 -4.68
N TYR A 59 -11.85 2.10 -5.39
CA TYR A 59 -11.71 2.03 -6.84
C TYR A 59 -10.61 1.06 -7.29
N ILE A 60 -9.68 0.72 -6.39
CA ILE A 60 -8.76 -0.41 -6.60
C ILE A 60 -9.55 -1.72 -6.63
N LEU A 61 -10.41 -1.94 -5.61
CA LEU A 61 -11.34 -3.08 -5.58
C LEU A 61 -12.23 -3.09 -6.83
N SER A 62 -12.77 -1.94 -7.23
CA SER A 62 -13.62 -1.83 -8.42
C SER A 62 -12.88 -2.22 -9.71
N SER A 63 -11.60 -1.84 -9.84
CA SER A 63 -10.77 -2.17 -11.00
C SER A 63 -10.46 -3.67 -11.07
N LEU A 64 -10.15 -4.30 -9.92
CA LEU A 64 -9.94 -5.74 -9.83
C LEU A 64 -11.24 -6.51 -10.13
N ALA A 65 -12.37 -6.05 -9.59
CA ALA A 65 -13.68 -6.63 -9.85
C ALA A 65 -14.05 -6.52 -11.34
N TYR A 66 -13.69 -5.41 -12.01
CA TYR A 66 -13.91 -5.28 -13.44
C TYR A 66 -13.10 -6.31 -14.25
N PHE A 67 -11.86 -6.58 -13.87
CA PHE A 67 -11.07 -7.64 -14.51
C PHE A 67 -11.74 -9.02 -14.34
N TYR A 68 -12.16 -9.36 -13.12
CA TYR A 68 -12.92 -10.58 -12.88
C TYR A 68 -14.22 -10.64 -13.69
N PHE A 69 -14.92 -9.52 -13.84
CA PHE A 69 -16.13 -9.46 -14.64
C PHE A 69 -15.85 -9.74 -16.12
N LEU A 70 -14.70 -9.33 -16.66
CA LEU A 70 -14.32 -9.57 -18.06
C LEU A 70 -13.78 -10.99 -18.32
N LYS A 71 -12.98 -11.55 -17.40
CA LYS A 71 -12.23 -12.80 -17.63
C LYS A 71 -12.66 -13.98 -16.76
N SER A 72 -13.57 -13.77 -15.81
CA SER A 72 -14.07 -14.71 -14.80
C SER A 72 -13.02 -15.29 -13.83
N LYS A 73 -11.74 -15.41 -14.22
CA LYS A 73 -10.64 -15.95 -13.42
C LYS A 73 -9.32 -15.23 -13.71
N MET A 74 -8.39 -15.30 -12.74
CA MET A 74 -7.01 -14.84 -12.86
C MET A 74 -6.07 -16.03 -12.68
N ASN A 75 -5.09 -16.18 -13.56
CA ASN A 75 -3.97 -17.11 -13.32
C ASN A 75 -2.96 -16.50 -12.33
N GLU A 76 -1.90 -17.24 -11.98
CA GLU A 76 -0.90 -16.75 -11.01
C GLU A 76 -0.15 -15.49 -11.49
N ASN A 77 0.15 -15.38 -12.79
CA ASN A 77 0.76 -14.16 -13.34
C ASN A 77 -0.20 -12.96 -13.23
N ASP A 78 -1.49 -13.14 -13.54
CA ASP A 78 -2.49 -12.08 -13.39
C ASP A 78 -2.60 -11.61 -11.94
N LYS A 79 -2.53 -12.53 -10.96
CA LYS A 79 -2.52 -12.17 -9.53
C LYS A 79 -1.27 -11.39 -9.15
N GLU A 80 -0.10 -11.79 -9.62
CA GLU A 80 1.15 -11.04 -9.38
C GLU A 80 1.05 -9.61 -9.95
N GLN A 81 0.52 -9.48 -11.17
CA GLN A 81 0.35 -8.20 -11.85
C GLN A 81 -0.75 -7.35 -11.20
N ALA A 82 -1.81 -7.97 -10.68
CA ALA A 82 -2.82 -7.30 -9.86
C ALA A 82 -2.22 -6.74 -8.57
N LEU A 83 -1.33 -7.47 -7.90
CA LEU A 83 -0.62 -6.97 -6.71
C LEU A 83 0.27 -5.76 -7.06
N LYS A 84 0.99 -5.79 -8.19
CA LYS A 84 1.76 -4.63 -8.69
C LYS A 84 0.85 -3.42 -8.91
N PHE A 85 -0.32 -3.61 -9.52
CA PHE A 85 -1.31 -2.55 -9.72
C PHE A 85 -1.81 -1.96 -8.39
N VAL A 86 -2.20 -2.81 -7.44
CA VAL A 86 -2.67 -2.38 -6.11
C VAL A 86 -1.62 -1.52 -5.41
N ARG A 87 -0.37 -1.99 -5.39
CA ARG A 87 0.77 -1.25 -4.80
C ARG A 87 0.97 0.09 -5.48
N ASN A 88 1.09 0.09 -6.81
CA ASN A 88 1.34 1.32 -7.57
C ASN A 88 0.19 2.33 -7.40
N ALA A 89 -1.06 1.87 -7.43
CA ALA A 89 -2.24 2.72 -7.28
C ALA A 89 -2.31 3.35 -5.88
N GLN A 90 -1.94 2.63 -4.81
CA GLN A 90 -1.89 3.18 -3.46
C GLN A 90 -0.70 4.14 -3.27
N ILE A 91 0.50 3.75 -3.69
CA ILE A 91 1.71 4.58 -3.54
C ILE A 91 1.52 5.94 -4.21
N THR A 92 0.98 5.94 -5.43
CA THR A 92 0.73 7.15 -6.22
C THR A 92 -0.60 7.86 -5.92
N SER A 93 -1.42 7.32 -5.01
CA SER A 93 -2.78 7.82 -4.75
C SER A 93 -3.62 8.01 -6.03
N TYR A 94 -3.51 7.05 -6.96
CA TYR A 94 -3.92 7.19 -8.36
C TYR A 94 -5.38 7.66 -8.57
N PHE A 95 -6.29 7.23 -7.70
CA PHE A 95 -7.72 7.50 -7.81
C PHE A 95 -8.20 8.78 -7.09
N THR A 96 -7.31 9.46 -6.37
CA THR A 96 -7.65 10.69 -5.63
C THR A 96 -8.02 11.85 -6.58
N PRO A 97 -7.22 12.19 -7.61
CA PRO A 97 -7.62 13.18 -8.59
C PRO A 97 -8.50 12.58 -9.69
N SER A 98 -9.54 13.33 -10.09
CA SER A 98 -10.34 13.07 -11.30
C SER A 98 -10.86 11.62 -11.41
N THR A 99 -11.44 11.11 -10.32
CA THR A 99 -11.85 9.70 -10.19
C THR A 99 -12.62 9.16 -11.40
N ASP A 100 -13.59 9.90 -11.93
CA ASP A 100 -14.40 9.44 -13.07
C ASP A 100 -13.57 9.29 -14.35
N THR A 101 -12.64 10.23 -14.59
CA THR A 101 -11.65 10.11 -15.68
C THR A 101 -10.76 8.89 -15.48
N LYS A 102 -10.27 8.65 -14.26
CA LYS A 102 -9.44 7.48 -13.95
C LYS A 102 -10.18 6.17 -14.17
N LEU A 103 -11.43 6.06 -13.73
CA LEU A 103 -12.26 4.87 -13.93
C LEU A 103 -12.55 4.62 -15.42
N SER A 104 -12.80 5.67 -16.21
CA SER A 104 -12.95 5.57 -17.65
C SER A 104 -11.68 5.05 -18.33
N ILE A 105 -10.51 5.56 -17.93
CA ILE A 105 -9.21 5.10 -18.43
C ILE A 105 -8.96 3.63 -18.08
N ILE A 106 -9.28 3.22 -16.85
CA ILE A 106 -9.19 1.82 -16.42
C ILE A 106 -10.09 0.95 -17.30
N ALA A 107 -11.35 1.36 -17.48
CA ALA A 107 -12.32 0.62 -18.27
C ALA A 107 -11.83 0.39 -19.70
N HIS A 108 -11.34 1.45 -20.34
CA HIS A 108 -10.82 1.40 -21.70
C HIS A 108 -9.53 0.58 -21.82
N SER A 109 -8.58 0.79 -20.90
CA SER A 109 -7.27 0.11 -20.91
C SER A 109 -7.37 -1.39 -20.63
N MET A 110 -8.43 -1.81 -19.94
CA MET A 110 -8.66 -3.20 -19.53
C MET A 110 -9.58 -3.97 -20.49
N LYS A 111 -10.51 -3.30 -21.19
CA LYS A 111 -11.51 -3.93 -22.06
C LYS A 111 -10.91 -4.89 -23.09
N ASP A 112 -9.84 -4.45 -23.76
CA ASP A 112 -9.19 -5.20 -24.83
C ASP A 112 -7.89 -5.89 -24.37
N ALA A 113 -7.56 -5.80 -23.08
CA ALA A 113 -6.38 -6.43 -22.50
C ALA A 113 -6.63 -7.94 -22.30
N PRO A 114 -5.83 -8.84 -22.93
CA PRO A 114 -5.96 -10.27 -22.70
C PRO A 114 -5.54 -10.70 -21.29
N THR A 115 -4.59 -10.00 -20.68
CA THR A 115 -4.01 -10.32 -19.37
C THR A 115 -3.89 -9.07 -18.48
N PHE A 116 -3.77 -9.26 -17.18
CA PHE A 116 -3.57 -8.14 -16.26
C PHE A 116 -2.24 -7.41 -16.52
N GLU A 117 -1.21 -8.14 -16.97
CA GLU A 117 0.06 -7.57 -17.41
C GLU A 117 -0.10 -6.59 -18.57
N SER A 118 -0.84 -6.99 -19.62
CA SER A 118 -1.10 -6.12 -20.77
C SER A 118 -1.89 -4.87 -20.37
N PHE A 119 -2.84 -5.00 -19.43
CA PHE A 119 -3.54 -3.87 -18.83
C PHE A 119 -2.58 -2.93 -18.08
N ASN A 120 -1.69 -3.46 -17.23
CA ASN A 120 -0.68 -2.65 -16.52
C ASN A 120 0.22 -1.88 -17.51
N HIS A 121 0.67 -2.54 -18.58
CA HIS A 121 1.48 -1.91 -19.62
C HIS A 121 0.73 -0.78 -20.34
N ASN A 122 -0.54 -0.99 -20.70
CA ASN A 122 -1.38 0.03 -21.32
C ASN A 122 -1.56 1.23 -20.38
N LEU A 123 -1.85 0.97 -19.11
CA LEU A 123 -2.09 2.01 -18.11
C LEU A 123 -0.82 2.81 -17.79
N ALA A 124 0.35 2.17 -17.74
CA ALA A 124 1.64 2.84 -17.52
C ALA A 124 2.03 3.79 -18.67
N LYS A 125 1.55 3.52 -19.90
CA LYS A 125 1.80 4.33 -21.10
C LYS A 125 0.69 5.33 -21.41
N HIS A 126 -0.35 5.43 -20.57
CA HIS A 126 -1.45 6.36 -20.82
C HIS A 126 -0.97 7.81 -20.84
N GLN A 127 -1.34 8.57 -21.88
CA GLN A 127 -0.76 9.89 -22.17
C GLN A 127 -0.97 10.92 -21.06
N THR A 128 -2.17 10.98 -20.48
CA THR A 128 -2.56 12.03 -19.51
C THR A 128 -2.61 11.54 -18.07
N SER A 129 -2.48 10.23 -17.84
CA SER A 129 -2.76 9.62 -16.54
C SER A 129 -2.05 8.28 -16.37
N PRO A 130 -0.73 8.23 -16.60
CA PRO A 130 0.02 6.98 -16.47
C PRO A 130 0.01 6.50 -15.02
N LEU A 131 -0.20 5.20 -14.80
CA LEU A 131 0.08 4.58 -13.50
C LEU A 131 1.53 4.11 -13.48
N LYS A 132 2.43 4.98 -13.00
CA LYS A 132 3.86 4.70 -12.86
C LYS A 132 4.39 5.33 -11.58
N ILE A 133 5.36 4.68 -10.95
CA ILE A 133 6.10 5.23 -9.82
C ILE A 133 7.31 6.00 -10.38
N THR A 134 7.55 7.19 -9.87
CA THR A 134 8.68 8.04 -10.22
C THR A 134 9.66 8.14 -9.03
N ASN A 135 10.89 8.60 -9.28
CA ASN A 135 11.82 8.94 -8.20
C ASN A 135 11.19 9.90 -7.19
N ASP A 136 10.58 10.98 -7.68
CA ASP A 136 9.92 11.97 -6.83
C ASP A 136 8.82 11.35 -5.96
N ALA A 137 8.04 10.40 -6.51
CA ALA A 137 7.01 9.70 -5.75
C ALA A 137 7.61 8.84 -4.62
N ILE A 138 8.78 8.22 -4.84
CA ILE A 138 9.51 7.45 -3.81
C ILE A 138 10.01 8.39 -2.71
N GLU A 139 10.56 9.54 -3.06
CA GLU A 139 11.08 10.52 -2.09
C GLU A 139 9.95 11.17 -1.28
N GLU A 140 8.83 11.51 -1.92
CA GLU A 140 7.63 12.02 -1.23
C GLU A 140 7.09 11.02 -0.20
N MET A 141 7.24 9.71 -0.45
CA MET A 141 6.75 8.67 0.46
C MET A 141 7.46 8.68 1.82
N MET A 142 8.67 9.24 1.95
CA MET A 142 9.38 9.28 3.23
C MET A 142 8.62 10.09 4.29
N CYS A 143 7.95 11.16 3.87
CA CYS A 143 7.13 12.01 4.73
C CYS A 143 5.67 11.55 4.81
N SER A 144 5.30 10.42 4.20
CA SER A 144 3.91 9.95 4.20
C SER A 144 3.52 9.39 5.57
N SER A 145 2.40 9.87 6.09
CA SER A 145 1.76 9.37 7.32
C SER A 145 0.49 8.55 7.05
N SER A 146 0.11 8.39 5.78
CA SER A 146 -1.06 7.61 5.39
C SER A 146 -0.74 6.14 5.45
N HIS A 147 -1.32 5.41 6.42
CA HIS A 147 -1.18 3.95 6.52
C HIS A 147 -1.51 3.24 5.19
N ALA A 148 -2.49 3.74 4.43
CA ALA A 148 -2.82 3.18 3.13
C ALA A 148 -1.71 3.37 2.09
N ARG A 149 -0.98 4.50 2.10
CA ARG A 149 0.17 4.69 1.19
C ARG A 149 1.42 3.97 1.69
N VAL A 150 1.60 3.88 3.01
CA VAL A 150 2.77 3.27 3.65
C VAL A 150 2.73 1.74 3.60
N PHE A 151 1.57 1.11 3.80
CA PHE A 151 1.45 -0.35 3.79
C PHE A 151 2.08 -1.04 2.56
N PRO A 152 1.80 -0.65 1.30
CA PRO A 152 2.42 -1.27 0.13
C PRO A 152 3.95 -1.08 0.11
N ILE A 153 4.46 0.04 0.62
CA ILE A 153 5.90 0.28 0.76
C ILE A 153 6.50 -0.71 1.75
N LEU A 154 5.90 -0.87 2.93
CA LEU A 154 6.35 -1.85 3.91
C LEU A 154 6.27 -3.27 3.34
N GLN A 155 5.21 -3.64 2.60
CA GLN A 155 5.16 -4.97 1.94
C GLN A 155 6.31 -5.23 0.97
N ILE A 156 6.81 -4.19 0.29
CA ILE A 156 7.97 -4.29 -0.59
C ILE A 156 9.26 -4.45 0.23
N LEU A 157 9.37 -3.71 1.35
CA LEU A 157 10.52 -3.77 2.24
C LEU A 157 10.61 -5.11 3.01
N TYR A 158 9.47 -5.74 3.32
CA TYR A 158 9.37 -7.01 4.04
C TYR A 158 8.74 -8.12 3.16
N PRO A 159 9.43 -8.58 2.10
CA PRO A 159 8.87 -9.51 1.12
C PRO A 159 8.64 -10.92 1.68
N ASN A 160 9.30 -11.27 2.79
CA ASN A 160 9.26 -12.62 3.39
C ASN A 160 8.12 -12.83 4.39
N LEU A 161 7.32 -11.80 4.69
CA LEU A 161 6.21 -11.90 5.63
C LEU A 161 5.01 -12.61 5.00
N ASN A 162 4.35 -13.49 5.76
CA ASN A 162 3.20 -14.25 5.29
C ASN A 162 1.88 -13.49 5.56
N TYR A 163 1.57 -12.53 4.69
CA TYR A 163 0.35 -11.71 4.76
C TYR A 163 -0.96 -12.49 4.60
N LYS A 164 -0.90 -13.75 4.15
CA LYS A 164 -2.09 -14.58 3.94
C LYS A 164 -2.62 -15.18 5.23
N THR A 165 -1.73 -15.53 6.16
CA THR A 165 -2.09 -16.24 7.40
C THR A 165 -1.86 -15.42 8.66
N THR A 166 -1.08 -14.34 8.58
CA THR A 166 -0.69 -13.52 9.72
C THR A 166 -1.13 -12.09 9.51
N THR A 167 -1.79 -11.52 10.52
CA THR A 167 -2.14 -10.10 10.54
C THR A 167 -0.97 -9.28 11.06
N PHE A 168 -0.44 -8.43 10.19
CA PHE A 168 0.59 -7.46 10.53
C PHE A 168 -0.04 -6.08 10.75
N HIS A 169 0.47 -5.36 11.74
CA HIS A 169 0.10 -3.99 12.02
C HIS A 169 1.26 -3.06 11.70
N ILE A 170 0.92 -1.87 11.20
CA ILE A 170 1.87 -0.76 11.11
C ILE A 170 2.12 -0.24 12.52
N ASP A 171 3.35 -0.38 13.01
CA ASP A 171 3.81 0.13 14.29
C ASP A 171 4.87 1.23 14.12
N HIS A 172 5.02 2.06 15.14
CA HIS A 172 6.05 3.08 15.22
C HIS A 172 7.27 2.56 15.98
N ILE A 173 8.45 2.48 15.36
CA ILE A 173 9.71 2.03 15.99
C ILE A 173 9.97 2.85 17.26
N TYR A 174 10.08 4.18 17.11
CA TYR A 174 10.01 5.12 18.22
C TYR A 174 8.54 5.42 18.53
N PRO A 175 8.11 5.33 19.80
CA PRO A 175 6.70 5.50 20.16
C PRO A 175 6.20 6.91 19.82
N LYS A 176 5.18 7.00 18.96
CA LYS A 176 4.55 8.26 18.53
C LYS A 176 4.18 9.18 19.70
N SER A 177 3.72 8.60 20.81
CA SER A 177 3.30 9.35 22.01
C SER A 177 4.42 10.16 22.67
N LYS A 178 5.68 9.91 22.31
CA LYS A 178 6.87 10.62 22.81
C LYS A 178 7.43 11.65 21.82
N PHE A 179 6.78 11.84 20.67
CA PHE A 179 7.08 12.94 19.73
C PHE A 179 6.41 14.24 20.17
N LYS A 180 6.88 14.79 21.29
CA LYS A 180 6.26 15.96 21.93
C LYS A 180 7.26 16.72 22.80
N LYS A 181 6.88 17.94 23.18
CA LYS A 181 7.71 18.91 23.90
C LYS A 181 8.26 18.40 25.23
N GLU A 182 7.56 17.47 25.88
CA GLU A 182 7.95 16.89 27.16
C GLU A 182 9.17 15.96 27.03
N ASN A 183 9.42 15.42 25.85
CA ASN A 183 10.61 14.62 25.58
C ASN A 183 11.82 15.53 25.33
N LYS A 184 12.52 15.90 26.40
CA LYS A 184 13.69 16.81 26.34
C LYS A 184 14.86 16.28 25.50
N LYS A 185 14.90 14.98 25.19
CA LYS A 185 15.93 14.34 24.37
C LYS A 185 15.65 14.46 22.87
N LEU A 186 14.41 14.79 22.50
CA LEU A 186 13.96 14.91 21.12
C LEU A 186 14.16 16.34 20.62
N ASP A 187 14.75 16.47 19.44
CA ASP A 187 14.80 17.74 18.73
C ASP A 187 13.39 18.20 18.32
N LYS A 188 13.12 19.50 18.47
CA LYS A 188 11.82 20.12 18.16
C LYS A 188 11.41 19.91 16.70
N ASP A 189 12.38 19.80 15.81
CA ASP A 189 12.15 19.58 14.38
C ASP A 189 11.44 18.24 14.09
N PHE A 190 11.45 17.31 15.04
CA PHE A 190 10.84 15.99 14.87
C PHE A 190 9.42 15.87 15.43
N TYR A 191 8.88 16.85 16.16
CA TYR A 191 7.58 16.72 16.84
C TYR A 191 6.43 16.30 15.90
N GLU A 192 6.43 16.77 14.65
CA GLU A 192 5.40 16.43 13.66
C GLU A 192 5.77 15.24 12.76
N CYS A 193 7.00 14.73 12.88
CA CYS A 193 7.52 13.67 12.00
C CYS A 193 7.30 12.25 12.54
N GLY A 194 6.72 12.09 13.74
CA GLY A 194 6.57 10.79 14.39
C GLY A 194 5.78 9.75 13.59
N ASN A 195 4.93 10.17 12.64
CA ASN A 195 4.14 9.28 11.77
C ASN A 195 4.77 9.01 10.39
N HIS A 196 5.96 9.56 10.11
CA HIS A 196 6.59 9.41 8.81
C HIS A 196 7.15 8.00 8.62
N LEU A 197 7.32 7.59 7.36
CA LEU A 197 7.73 6.23 6.98
C LEU A 197 9.03 5.77 7.67
N TYR A 198 10.00 6.67 7.88
CA TYR A 198 11.24 6.36 8.59
C TYR A 198 11.01 5.84 10.02
N ASN A 199 9.84 6.08 10.62
CA ASN A 199 9.50 5.57 11.94
C ASN A 199 8.54 4.37 11.89
N LEU A 200 8.09 3.94 10.70
CA LEU A 200 7.08 2.90 10.56
C LEU A 200 7.69 1.53 10.21
N GLN A 201 7.11 0.48 10.76
CA GLN A 201 7.48 -0.92 10.53
C GLN A 201 6.23 -1.82 10.53
N LEU A 202 6.39 -3.07 10.09
CA LEU A 202 5.36 -4.11 10.28
C LEU A 202 5.73 -5.00 11.46
N LEU A 203 4.82 -5.12 12.41
CA LEU A 203 4.91 -6.06 13.52
C LEU A 203 3.69 -6.98 13.54
N GLU A 204 3.86 -8.22 14.00
CA GLU A 204 2.74 -9.11 14.26
C GLU A 204 1.89 -8.57 15.43
N GLY A 205 0.59 -8.85 15.44
CA GLY A 205 -0.33 -8.34 16.46
C GLY A 205 0.09 -8.60 17.91
N THR A 206 0.63 -9.79 18.19
CA THR A 206 1.11 -10.16 19.54
C THR A 206 2.34 -9.34 19.95
N GLU A 207 3.33 -9.21 19.05
CA GLU A 207 4.55 -8.43 19.26
C GLU A 207 4.23 -6.95 19.47
N ASN A 208 3.32 -6.40 18.66
CA ASN A 208 2.87 -5.01 18.76
C ASN A 208 2.19 -4.72 20.12
N GLN A 209 1.34 -5.63 20.62
CA GLN A 209 0.68 -5.48 21.92
C GLN A 209 1.67 -5.51 23.10
N ALA A 210 2.78 -6.24 22.98
CA ALA A 210 3.83 -6.31 23.99
C ALA A 210 4.73 -5.06 24.00
N LYS A 211 4.99 -4.48 22.81
CA LYS A 211 5.88 -3.32 22.63
C LYS A 211 5.34 -2.02 23.25
N LYS A 212 4.07 -1.69 23.02
CA LYS A 212 3.41 -0.47 23.56
C LYS A 212 4.24 0.82 23.30
N ASP A 213 4.44 1.64 24.33
CA ASP A 213 5.16 2.92 24.30
C ASP A 213 6.62 2.79 24.79
N LYS A 214 7.18 1.58 24.81
CA LYS A 214 8.58 1.35 25.16
C LYS A 214 9.50 2.03 24.14
N ASP A 215 10.62 2.54 24.63
CA ASP A 215 11.69 3.02 23.76
C ASP A 215 12.31 1.83 23.01
N PRO A 216 12.67 1.99 21.73
CA PRO A 216 13.08 0.87 20.87
C PRO A 216 14.29 0.14 21.43
N GLU A 217 15.28 0.84 21.97
CA GLU A 217 16.47 0.21 22.58
C GLU A 217 16.13 -0.65 23.81
N VAL A 218 15.15 -0.22 24.63
CA VAL A 218 14.70 -0.98 25.80
C VAL A 218 13.91 -2.22 25.34
N TRP A 219 12.96 -2.02 24.43
CA TRP A 219 12.13 -3.09 23.91
C TRP A 219 12.96 -4.19 23.22
N LEU A 220 13.95 -3.82 22.41
CA LEU A 220 14.80 -4.79 21.72
C LEU A 220 15.61 -5.66 22.68
N LYS A 221 16.14 -5.08 23.77
CA LYS A 221 16.87 -5.83 24.80
C LYS A 221 15.96 -6.81 25.54
N GLU A 222 14.74 -6.39 25.87
CA GLU A 222 13.75 -7.25 26.53
C GLU A 222 13.28 -8.39 25.62
N GLU A 223 12.89 -8.07 24.38
CA GLU A 223 12.35 -9.03 23.41
C GLU A 223 13.37 -10.11 23.05
N TYR A 224 14.61 -9.69 22.80
CA TYR A 224 15.69 -10.59 22.39
C TYR A 224 16.59 -11.04 23.55
N LYS A 225 16.23 -10.74 24.80
CA LYS A 225 16.97 -11.14 26.02
C LYS A 225 18.46 -10.79 25.94
N ASP A 226 18.74 -9.55 25.53
CA ASP A 226 20.10 -9.03 25.30
C ASP A 226 20.93 -9.82 24.27
N ASN A 227 20.29 -10.63 23.40
CA ASN A 227 20.97 -11.31 22.31
C ASN A 227 21.34 -10.29 21.20
N GLN A 228 22.59 -9.86 21.22
CA GLN A 228 23.14 -8.88 20.29
C GLN A 228 22.95 -9.28 18.81
N GLN A 229 23.16 -10.55 18.46
CA GLN A 229 23.00 -11.02 17.09
C GLN A 229 21.55 -10.89 16.62
N ALA A 230 20.59 -11.30 17.46
CA ALA A 230 19.16 -11.20 17.12
C ALA A 230 18.69 -9.74 16.98
N ILE A 231 19.24 -8.84 17.81
CA ILE A 231 18.97 -7.39 17.72
C ILE A 231 19.53 -6.82 16.41
N GLU A 232 20.74 -7.22 16.02
CA GLU A 232 21.33 -6.81 14.73
C GLU A 232 20.54 -7.34 13.53
N GLU A 233 20.07 -8.58 13.59
CA GLU A 233 19.19 -9.17 12.58
C GLU A 233 17.85 -8.43 12.49
N TYR A 234 17.26 -8.05 13.64
CA TYR A 234 16.10 -7.17 13.70
C TYR A 234 16.36 -5.82 13.03
N LYS A 235 17.52 -5.21 13.29
CA LYS A 235 17.86 -3.92 12.69
C LYS A 235 18.02 -4.03 11.18
N LYS A 236 18.76 -5.03 10.70
CA LYS A 236 18.95 -5.31 9.26
C LYS A 236 17.63 -5.52 8.53
N ARG A 237 16.74 -6.37 9.07
CA ARG A 237 15.44 -6.65 8.43
C ARG A 237 14.53 -5.41 8.37
N ASN A 238 14.73 -4.44 9.26
CA ASN A 238 13.97 -3.19 9.34
C ASN A 238 14.66 -1.98 8.71
N TYR A 239 15.74 -2.19 7.93
CA TYR A 239 16.53 -1.12 7.28
C TYR A 239 17.13 -0.14 8.29
N ILE A 240 17.57 -0.65 9.43
CA ILE A 240 18.22 0.10 10.51
C ILE A 240 19.70 -0.31 10.54
N ASP A 241 20.60 0.67 10.69
CA ASP A 241 22.03 0.41 10.91
C ASP A 241 22.22 -0.48 12.16
N PRO A 242 22.82 -1.68 12.03
CA PRO A 242 23.03 -2.60 13.15
C PRO A 242 23.80 -1.99 14.33
N ASN A 243 24.73 -1.08 14.02
CA ASN A 243 25.62 -0.45 15.00
C ASN A 243 25.00 0.78 15.66
N LEU A 244 23.90 1.32 15.11
CA LEU A 244 23.25 2.51 15.64
C LEU A 244 22.43 2.17 16.89
N ARG A 245 22.69 2.85 18.01
CA ARG A 245 21.84 2.75 19.21
C ARG A 245 20.57 3.54 19.02
N LEU A 246 19.42 2.95 19.31
CA LEU A 246 18.11 3.57 19.08
C LEU A 246 17.66 4.45 20.26
N GLU A 247 18.57 5.29 20.71
CA GLU A 247 18.31 6.34 21.71
C GLU A 247 17.68 7.57 21.01
N TRP A 248 17.02 8.43 21.78
CA TRP A 248 16.32 9.61 21.23
C TRP A 248 17.29 10.64 20.66
N GLU A 249 18.48 10.74 21.25
CA GLU A 249 19.58 11.59 20.81
C GLU A 249 20.09 11.24 19.41
N ASN A 250 19.90 9.98 18.98
CA ASN A 250 20.32 9.48 17.68
C ASN A 250 19.20 9.51 16.62
N ILE A 251 18.03 10.07 16.92
CA ILE A 251 16.87 10.01 16.02
C ILE A 251 17.13 10.62 14.64
N LYS A 252 18.01 11.64 14.58
CA LYS A 252 18.41 12.27 13.33
C LYS A 252 19.22 11.32 12.45
N GLU A 253 20.27 10.72 13.02
CA GLU A 253 21.09 9.72 12.32
C GLU A 253 20.26 8.49 11.93
N PHE A 254 19.35 8.05 12.80
CA PHE A 254 18.40 6.98 12.53
C PHE A 254 17.54 7.28 11.30
N ARG A 255 16.93 8.47 11.25
CA ARG A 255 16.11 8.90 10.12
C ARG A 255 16.92 8.94 8.84
N GLU A 256 18.06 9.62 8.84
CA GLU A 256 18.91 9.81 7.65
C GLU A 256 19.33 8.46 7.06
N LYS A 257 19.93 7.58 7.87
CA LYS A 257 20.40 6.26 7.42
C LYS A 257 19.27 5.34 6.96
N ARG A 258 18.14 5.35 7.66
CA ARG A 258 16.99 4.50 7.33
C ARG A 258 16.26 4.99 6.07
N GLU A 259 16.07 6.29 5.91
CA GLU A 259 15.46 6.86 4.70
C GLU A 259 16.34 6.56 3.48
N GLU A 260 17.66 6.74 3.57
CA GLU A 260 18.60 6.39 2.50
C GLU A 260 18.48 4.91 2.08
N ALA A 261 18.55 3.99 3.05
CA ALA A 261 18.44 2.55 2.78
C ALA A 261 17.07 2.15 2.18
N ILE A 262 15.98 2.77 2.66
CA ILE A 262 14.63 2.54 2.13
C ILE A 262 14.53 3.07 0.70
N ILE A 263 14.99 4.30 0.43
CA ILE A 263 14.94 4.91 -0.90
C ILE A 263 15.74 4.08 -1.90
N GLU A 264 16.96 3.67 -1.55
CA GLU A 264 17.81 2.82 -2.38
C GLU A 264 17.06 1.53 -2.74
N LYS A 265 16.49 0.85 -1.74
CA LYS A 265 15.75 -0.40 -1.98
C LYS A 265 14.51 -0.20 -2.83
N LEU A 266 13.75 0.86 -2.62
CA LEU A 266 12.56 1.15 -3.42
C LEU A 266 12.93 1.49 -4.86
N LYS A 267 14.01 2.26 -5.09
CA LYS A 267 14.51 2.54 -6.44
C LYS A 267 14.93 1.24 -7.15
N GLU A 268 15.61 0.33 -6.47
CA GLU A 268 16.00 -0.98 -7.00
C GLU A 268 14.79 -1.84 -7.44
N VAL A 269 13.72 -1.85 -6.64
CA VAL A 269 12.56 -2.74 -6.86
C VAL A 269 11.51 -2.14 -7.80
N LEU A 270 11.27 -0.84 -7.71
CA LEU A 270 10.12 -0.18 -8.36
C LEU A 270 10.45 0.53 -9.66
N LEU A 271 11.71 0.87 -9.88
CA LEU A 271 12.12 1.57 -11.10
C LEU A 271 12.69 0.57 -12.12
N PRO A 272 12.54 0.86 -13.43
CA PRO A 272 13.19 0.07 -14.46
C PRO A 272 14.70 0.03 -14.23
N LYS A 273 15.31 -1.14 -14.41
CA LYS A 273 16.77 -1.24 -14.49
C LYS A 273 17.22 -0.54 -15.78
N SER A 274 18.08 0.48 -15.64
CA SER A 274 18.74 1.15 -16.75
C SER A 274 19.62 0.20 -17.55
#